data_AF-A0A8S3HNU2-F1
#
_entry.id   AF-A0A8S3HNU2-F1
#
_cell.length_a   1.000
_cell.length_b   1.000
_cell.length_c   1.000
_cell.angle_alpha   90.00
_cell.angle_beta   90.00
_cell.angle_gamma   90.00
#
_symmetry.space_group_name_H-M   'P 1'
#
loop_
_entity.id
_entity.type
_entity.pdbx_description
1 polymer ?
#
loop_
_entity_poly.entity_id
_entity_poly.type
_entity_poly.pdbx_seq_one_letter_code
_entity_poly.pdbx_strand_id
1 'polypeptide(L)'
;DRHLDEYLANIAVQGTPDDMLEAARYFQTLPQQEDRAILLYHKAGLTSKAIDLAFRHERYSALAQIADSVGKNADPTQVTRMADYFMQLKQFDKAVDLLAAIDRVDEAADLAIRNEIPLTEE
;
A
#
# COMPACT_ATOMS: atom_id res chain seq x y z
N ASP A 1 -9.91 19.00 -9.31
CA ASP A 1 -8.86 18.38 -8.47
C ASP A 1 -7.47 19.02 -8.52
N ARG A 2 -7.05 19.76 -9.56
CA ARG A 2 -5.65 20.25 -9.69
C ARG A 2 -5.10 21.08 -8.52
N HIS A 3 -5.91 21.98 -7.94
CA HIS A 3 -5.49 22.84 -6.82
C HIS A 3 -5.36 22.06 -5.49
N LEU A 4 -6.03 20.92 -5.37
CA LEU A 4 -5.96 20.05 -4.20
C LEU A 4 -4.78 19.09 -4.30
N ASP A 5 -4.47 18.61 -5.50
CA ASP A 5 -3.25 17.85 -5.77
C ASP A 5 -2.01 18.73 -5.52
N GLU A 6 -2.07 20.01 -5.89
CA GLU A 6 -1.05 21.02 -5.54
C GLU A 6 -0.97 21.28 -4.03
N TYR A 7 -2.09 21.31 -3.32
CA TYR A 7 -2.11 21.46 -1.86
C TYR A 7 -1.52 20.23 -1.15
N LEU A 8 -1.90 19.02 -1.57
CA LEU A 8 -1.34 17.77 -1.04
C LEU A 8 0.14 17.62 -1.42
N ALA A 9 0.54 18.04 -2.62
CA ALA A 9 1.95 18.10 -3.01
C ALA A 9 2.71 19.12 -2.15
N ASN A 10 2.12 20.29 -1.88
CA ASN A 10 2.74 21.30 -1.04
C ASN A 10 2.89 20.82 0.41
N ILE A 11 1.87 20.21 1.00
CA ILE A 11 1.98 19.59 2.32
C ILE A 11 3.00 18.45 2.27
N ALA A 12 3.01 17.61 1.23
CA ALA A 12 3.99 16.53 1.13
C ALA A 12 5.44 17.03 1.02
N VAL A 13 5.67 18.21 0.44
CA VAL A 13 6.99 18.78 0.20
C VAL A 13 7.44 19.71 1.33
N GLN A 14 6.52 20.43 1.96
CA GLN A 14 6.80 21.48 2.94
C GLN A 14 6.15 21.27 4.32
N GLY A 15 5.16 20.39 4.41
CA GLY A 15 4.43 20.10 5.65
C GLY A 15 5.21 19.16 6.56
N THR A 16 4.97 19.31 7.86
CA THR A 16 5.50 18.38 8.86
C THR A 16 4.69 17.07 8.85
N PRO A 17 5.25 15.96 9.37
CA PRO A 17 4.48 14.72 9.56
C PRO A 17 3.18 14.92 10.36
N ASP A 18 3.17 15.89 11.29
CA ASP A 18 1.98 16.24 12.08
C ASP A 18 0.90 16.91 11.22
N ASP A 19 1.28 17.82 10.31
CA ASP A 19 0.33 18.45 9.36
C ASP A 19 -0.29 17.40 8.42
N MET A 20 0.52 16.46 7.94
CA MET A 20 0.05 15.35 7.11
C MET A 20 -0.92 14.46 7.88
N LEU A 21 -0.65 14.21 9.17
CA LEU A 21 -1.50 13.40 10.04
C LEU A 21 -2.84 14.07 10.31
N GLU A 22 -2.86 15.37 10.57
CA GLU A 22 -4.10 16.13 10.78
C GLU A 22 -4.94 16.17 9.50
N ALA A 23 -4.32 16.44 8.35
CA ALA A 23 -4.97 16.37 7.05
C ALA A 23 -5.52 14.96 6.77
N ALA A 24 -4.75 13.90 7.04
CA ALA A 24 -5.19 12.51 6.85
C ALA A 24 -6.44 12.20 7.68
N ARG A 25 -6.49 12.64 8.95
CA ARG A 25 -7.65 12.49 9.83
C ARG A 25 -8.86 13.22 9.27
N TYR A 26 -8.68 14.44 8.78
CA TYR A 26 -9.75 15.19 8.15
C TYR A 26 -10.32 14.46 6.93
N PHE A 27 -9.48 14.04 5.98
CA PHE A 27 -9.95 13.32 4.79
C PHE A 27 -10.61 11.98 5.12
N GLN A 28 -10.18 11.30 6.18
CA GLN A 28 -10.81 10.07 6.64
C GLN A 28 -12.28 10.28 7.09
N THR A 29 -12.67 11.49 7.47
CA THR A 29 -14.06 11.82 7.82
C THR A 29 -14.94 12.13 6.60
N LEU A 30 -14.33 12.36 5.43
CA LEU A 30 -15.04 12.72 4.21
C LEU A 30 -15.33 11.48 3.36
N PRO A 31 -16.55 11.34 2.82
CA PRO A 31 -16.89 10.22 1.96
C PRO A 31 -16.10 10.30 0.65
N GLN A 32 -15.63 9.15 0.15
CA GLN A 32 -14.88 9.01 -1.11
C GLN A 32 -13.49 9.69 -1.09
N GLN A 33 -12.95 9.97 0.10
CA GLN A 33 -11.63 10.59 0.28
C GLN A 33 -10.64 9.66 0.98
N GLU A 34 -10.96 8.37 1.04
CA GLU A 34 -10.16 7.38 1.74
C GLU A 34 -8.78 7.23 1.12
N ASP A 35 -8.69 7.27 -0.22
CA ASP A 35 -7.41 7.24 -0.96
C ASP A 35 -6.49 8.40 -0.55
N ARG A 36 -7.05 9.59 -0.30
CA ARG A 36 -6.30 10.78 0.14
C ARG A 36 -5.79 10.59 1.56
N ALA A 37 -6.63 10.06 2.45
CA ALA A 37 -6.23 9.75 3.82
C ALA A 37 -5.10 8.71 3.86
N ILE A 38 -5.22 7.64 3.07
CA ILE A 38 -4.22 6.57 2.97
C ILE A 38 -2.88 7.13 2.50
N LEU A 39 -2.87 7.94 1.44
CA LEU A 39 -1.64 8.55 0.90
C LEU A 39 -0.96 9.44 1.94
N LEU A 40 -1.72 10.27 2.64
CA LEU A 40 -1.17 11.17 3.67
C LEU A 40 -0.62 10.41 4.87
N TYR A 41 -1.29 9.33 5.32
CA TYR A 41 -0.74 8.47 6.38
C TYR A 41 0.58 7.84 5.96
N HIS A 42 0.68 7.37 4.71
CA HIS A 42 1.93 6.82 4.19
C HIS A 42 3.04 7.88 4.13
N LYS A 43 2.74 9.08 3.63
CA LYS A 43 3.69 10.20 3.56
C LYS A 43 4.14 10.70 4.94
N ALA A 44 3.27 10.62 5.94
CA ALA A 44 3.60 10.92 7.34
C ALA A 44 4.49 9.86 8.00
N GLY A 45 4.87 8.78 7.28
CA GLY A 45 5.65 7.65 7.80
C GLY A 45 4.82 6.60 8.54
N LEU A 46 3.49 6.75 8.55
CA LEU A 46 2.56 5.81 9.20
C LEU A 46 2.06 4.74 8.21
N THR A 47 2.99 4.06 7.54
CA THR A 47 2.70 3.05 6.51
C THR A 47 1.79 1.93 7.02
N SER A 48 2.00 1.42 8.24
CA SER A 48 1.12 0.39 8.83
C SER A 48 -0.34 0.86 8.90
N LYS A 49 -0.58 2.11 9.29
CA LYS A 49 -1.94 2.67 9.37
C LYS A 49 -2.54 2.93 7.99
N ALA A 50 -1.72 3.34 7.02
CA ALA A 50 -2.15 3.50 5.65
C ALA A 50 -2.63 2.17 5.05
N ILE A 51 -1.87 1.09 5.27
CA ILE A 51 -2.21 -0.28 4.88
C ILE A 51 -3.52 -0.72 5.55
N ASP A 52 -3.63 -0.58 6.88
CA ASP A 52 -4.84 -0.96 7.63
C ASP A 52 -6.09 -0.19 7.17
N LEU A 53 -5.94 1.08 6.78
CA LEU A 53 -7.04 1.90 6.28
C LEU A 53 -7.43 1.47 4.87
N ALA A 54 -6.45 1.18 4.03
CA ALA A 54 -6.70 0.70 2.67
C ALA A 54 -7.38 -0.67 2.65
N PHE A 55 -7.04 -1.57 3.59
CA PHE A 55 -7.78 -2.82 3.79
C PHE A 55 -9.23 -2.58 4.20
N ARG A 56 -9.47 -1.71 5.17
CA ARG A 56 -10.83 -1.42 5.67
C ARG A 56 -11.76 -0.84 4.62
N HIS A 57 -11.22 -0.12 3.66
CA HIS A 57 -11.99 0.55 2.60
C HIS A 57 -11.84 -0.13 1.23
N GLU A 58 -11.23 -1.31 1.17
CA GLU A 58 -11.03 -2.09 -0.06
C GLU A 58 -10.36 -1.26 -1.18
N ARG A 59 -9.43 -0.39 -0.81
CA ARG A 59 -8.72 0.52 -1.72
C ARG A 59 -7.49 -0.13 -2.31
N TYR A 60 -7.71 -1.01 -3.30
CA TYR A 60 -6.65 -1.76 -3.98
C TYR A 60 -5.63 -0.88 -4.70
N SER A 61 -6.08 0.22 -5.31
CA SER A 61 -5.23 1.19 -5.99
C SER A 61 -4.22 1.82 -5.03
N ALA A 62 -4.68 2.21 -3.85
CA ALA A 62 -3.83 2.81 -2.82
C ALA A 62 -2.84 1.78 -2.23
N LEU A 63 -3.28 0.53 -2.03
CA LEU A 63 -2.38 -0.56 -1.59
C LEU A 63 -1.29 -0.85 -2.60
N ALA A 64 -1.63 -0.91 -3.89
CA ALA A 64 -0.64 -1.12 -4.95
C ALA A 64 0.42 0.00 -4.94
N GLN A 65 -0.01 1.26 -4.81
CA GLN A 65 0.91 2.40 -4.72
C GLN A 65 1.82 2.33 -3.48
N ILE A 66 1.30 1.88 -2.34
CA ILE A 66 2.13 1.66 -1.14
C ILE A 66 3.11 0.53 -1.43
N ALA A 67 2.67 -0.59 -2.01
CA ALA A 67 3.51 -1.74 -2.33
C ALA A 67 4.70 -1.35 -3.21
N ASP A 68 4.42 -0.59 -4.27
CA ASP A 68 5.43 -0.08 -5.20
C ASP A 68 6.43 0.86 -4.50
N SER A 69 6.01 1.58 -3.45
CA SER A 69 6.86 2.51 -2.72
C SER A 69 7.73 1.84 -1.65
N VAL A 70 7.28 0.73 -1.04
CA VAL A 70 8.03 0.11 0.07
C VAL A 70 9.31 -0.60 -0.41
N GLY A 71 9.32 -1.13 -1.63
CA GLY A 71 10.53 -1.67 -2.29
C GLY A 71 11.30 -2.72 -1.48
N LYS A 72 12.62 -2.86 -1.74
CA LYS A 72 13.49 -3.88 -1.10
C LYS A 72 13.82 -3.63 0.38
N ASN A 73 13.55 -2.43 0.88
CA ASN A 73 13.76 -2.07 2.29
C ASN A 73 12.47 -2.17 3.10
N ALA A 74 11.43 -2.78 2.52
CA ALA A 74 10.14 -2.91 3.14
C ALA A 74 10.20 -3.77 4.40
N ASP A 75 9.47 -3.35 5.42
CA ASP A 75 9.26 -4.16 6.61
C ASP A 75 8.60 -5.49 6.19
N PRO A 76 9.26 -6.64 6.40
CA PRO A 76 8.70 -7.94 6.02
C PRO A 76 7.29 -8.17 6.58
N THR A 77 6.98 -7.62 7.76
CA THR A 77 5.66 -7.75 8.38
C THR A 77 4.57 -6.93 7.69
N GLN A 78 4.93 -5.81 7.04
CA GLN A 78 4.02 -5.00 6.24
C GLN A 78 3.75 -5.68 4.90
N VAL A 79 4.80 -6.13 4.23
CA VAL A 79 4.71 -6.82 2.93
C VAL A 79 3.91 -8.12 3.04
N THR A 80 4.13 -8.91 4.09
CA THR A 80 3.37 -10.13 4.35
C THR A 80 1.87 -9.85 4.46
N ARG A 81 1.50 -8.81 5.22
CA ARG A 81 0.09 -8.40 5.34
C ARG A 81 -0.52 -7.99 4.01
N MET A 82 0.25 -7.30 3.17
CA MET A 82 -0.20 -6.92 1.83
C MET A 82 -0.36 -8.14 0.93
N ALA A 83 0.59 -9.07 0.95
CA ALA A 83 0.50 -10.33 0.22
C ALA A 83 -0.72 -11.16 0.67
N ASP A 84 -0.96 -11.31 1.97
CA ASP A 84 -2.14 -11.97 2.54
C ASP A 84 -3.44 -11.38 2.01
N TYR A 85 -3.50 -10.07 1.90
CA TYR A 85 -4.67 -9.39 1.37
C TYR A 85 -4.83 -9.63 -0.14
N PHE A 86 -3.76 -9.50 -0.92
CA PHE A 86 -3.82 -9.82 -2.36
C PHE A 86 -4.23 -11.28 -2.62
N MET A 87 -3.84 -12.22 -1.74
CA MET A 87 -4.32 -13.60 -1.78
C MET A 87 -5.83 -13.71 -1.55
N GLN A 88 -6.39 -12.99 -0.57
CA GLN A 88 -7.85 -12.97 -0.31
C GLN A 88 -8.66 -12.47 -1.52
N LEU A 89 -8.06 -11.57 -2.30
CA LEU A 89 -8.65 -11.01 -3.51
C LEU A 89 -8.41 -11.86 -4.77
N LYS A 90 -7.73 -12.99 -4.63
CA LYS A 90 -7.27 -13.83 -5.74
C LYS A 90 -6.32 -13.12 -6.70
N GLN A 91 -5.64 -12.06 -6.25
CA GLN A 91 -4.56 -11.39 -6.98
C GLN A 91 -3.23 -12.04 -6.60
N PHE A 92 -3.07 -13.32 -6.93
CA PHE A 92 -1.92 -14.09 -6.47
C PHE A 92 -0.60 -13.59 -7.07
N ASP A 93 -0.59 -13.11 -8.31
CA ASP A 93 0.59 -12.58 -9.00
C ASP A 93 1.27 -11.47 -8.16
N LYS A 94 0.47 -10.50 -7.69
CA LYS A 94 0.96 -9.42 -6.83
C LYS A 94 1.43 -9.90 -5.46
N ALA A 95 0.80 -10.93 -4.92
CA ALA A 95 1.23 -11.51 -3.65
C ALA A 95 2.60 -12.20 -3.81
N VAL A 96 2.83 -12.89 -4.92
CA VAL A 96 4.14 -13.50 -5.27
C VAL A 96 5.19 -12.41 -5.45
N ASP A 97 4.91 -11.35 -6.21
CA ASP A 97 5.86 -10.25 -6.45
C ASP A 97 6.29 -9.58 -5.13
N LEU A 98 5.32 -9.37 -4.22
CA LEU A 98 5.58 -8.79 -2.91
C LEU A 98 6.42 -9.71 -2.03
N LEU A 99 6.12 -11.01 -1.98
CA LEU A 99 6.91 -11.97 -1.21
C LEU A 99 8.32 -12.13 -1.78
N ALA A 100 8.47 -12.10 -3.10
CA ALA A 100 9.77 -12.12 -3.77
C ALA A 100 10.60 -10.85 -3.44
N ALA A 101 9.96 -9.69 -3.31
CA ALA A 101 10.64 -8.43 -2.98
C ALA A 101 11.30 -8.42 -1.58
N ILE A 102 10.86 -9.28 -0.66
CA ILE A 102 11.41 -9.42 0.70
C ILE A 102 12.20 -10.72 0.91
N ASP A 103 12.70 -11.32 -0.17
CA ASP A 103 13.53 -12.54 -0.15
C ASP A 103 12.79 -13.78 0.43
N ARG A 104 11.45 -13.76 0.46
CA ARG A 104 10.62 -14.92 0.84
C ARG A 104 10.26 -15.77 -0.36
N VAL A 105 11.29 -16.14 -1.12
CA VAL A 105 11.15 -16.84 -2.40
C VAL A 105 10.48 -18.21 -2.24
N ASP A 106 10.75 -18.91 -1.13
CA ASP A 106 10.13 -20.21 -0.82
C ASP A 106 8.61 -20.12 -0.72
N GLU A 107 8.10 -19.10 -0.03
CA GLU A 107 6.66 -18.90 0.14
C GLU A 107 5.99 -18.36 -1.12
N ALA A 108 6.70 -17.51 -1.86
CA ALA A 108 6.27 -17.04 -3.17
C ALA A 108 6.14 -18.22 -4.16
N ALA A 109 7.10 -19.14 -4.18
CA ALA A 109 7.11 -20.33 -5.03
C ALA A 109 5.99 -21.31 -4.64
N ASP A 110 5.82 -21.59 -3.34
CA ASP A 110 4.72 -22.41 -2.82
C ASP A 110 3.36 -21.85 -3.24
N LEU A 111 3.21 -20.52 -3.19
CA LEU A 111 1.98 -19.84 -3.59
C LEU A 111 1.72 -19.94 -5.09
N ALA A 112 2.74 -19.73 -5.91
CA ALA A 112 2.65 -19.82 -7.37
C ALA A 112 2.27 -21.23 -7.82
N ILE A 113 2.90 -22.25 -7.26
CA ILE A 113 2.63 -23.66 -7.57
C ILE A 113 1.20 -24.05 -7.16
N ARG A 114 0.74 -23.63 -5.97
CA ARG A 114 -0.61 -23.95 -5.48
C ARG A 114 -1.73 -23.31 -6.29
N ASN A 115 -1.49 -22.14 -6.89
CA ASN A 115 -2.52 -21.37 -7.59
C ASN A 115 -2.38 -21.40 -9.12
N GLU A 116 -1.54 -22.29 -9.66
CA GLU A 116 -1.26 -22.41 -11.11
C GLU A 116 -0.89 -21.08 -11.76
N ILE A 117 -0.26 -20.17 -11.01
CA ILE A 117 0.21 -18.92 -11.57
C ILE A 117 1.35 -19.28 -12.52
N PRO A 118 1.26 -18.93 -13.81
CA PRO A 118 2.41 -19.09 -14.69
C PRO A 118 3.49 -18.16 -14.14
N LEU A 119 4.60 -18.73 -13.67
CA LEU A 119 5.83 -18.02 -13.37
C LEU A 119 6.35 -17.42 -14.67
N THR A 120 5.72 -16.36 -15.16
CA THR A 120 6.22 -15.59 -16.30
C THR A 120 7.25 -14.63 -15.74
N GLU A 121 8.52 -15.03 -15.84
CA GLU A 121 9.64 -14.11 -15.88
C GLU A 121 9.49 -13.24 -17.15
N GLU A 122 9.07 -11.98 -17.00
CA GLU A 122 9.31 -10.93 -18.00
C GLU A 122 10.26 -9.86 -17.43
#